data_AF-A0A7X8XIP9-F1
#
_entry.id   AF-A0A7X8XIP9-F1
#
_cell.length_a   1.000
_cell.length_b   1.000
_cell.length_c   1.000
_cell.angle_alpha   90.00
_cell.angle_beta   90.00
_cell.angle_gamma   90.00
#
_symmetry.space_group_name_H-M   'P 1'
#
loop_
_entity.id
_entity.type
_entity.pdbx_description
1 polymer ?
#
loop_
_entity_poly.entity_id
_entity_poly.type
_entity_poly.pdbx_seq_one_letter_code
_entity_poly.pdbx_strand_id
1 'polypeptide(L)'
;MSEVIKLRKGLDIKLKGTAESVLETLPLPAVVALKPTDFPGLTPKMSLKPGAEVKAGDALFYNKYHPEVVFTAPFGGKVSSVNLGER
;
A
#
# COMPACT_ATOMS: atom_id res chain seq x y z
N MET A 1 28.41 -35.45 -6.25
CA MET A 1 27.11 -34.78 -6.49
C MET A 1 27.43 -33.38 -6.96
N SER A 2 27.09 -33.05 -8.20
CA SER A 2 27.54 -31.81 -8.84
C SER A 2 26.67 -30.65 -8.39
N GLU A 3 27.29 -29.60 -7.83
CA GLU A 3 26.60 -28.39 -7.41
C GLU A 3 26.18 -27.57 -8.64
N VAL A 4 24.88 -27.40 -8.83
CA VAL A 4 24.30 -26.65 -9.95
C VAL A 4 24.31 -25.16 -9.60
N ILE A 5 25.34 -24.43 -10.01
CA ILE A 5 25.44 -22.98 -9.82
C ILE A 5 24.60 -22.27 -10.90
N LYS A 6 23.46 -21.69 -10.51
CA LYS A 6 22.60 -20.90 -11.40
C LYS A 6 23.15 -19.47 -11.56
N LEU A 7 24.02 -19.27 -12.55
CA LEU A 7 24.48 -17.93 -12.96
C LEU A 7 23.33 -17.17 -13.66
N ARG A 8 22.75 -16.18 -12.98
CA ARG A 8 21.83 -15.21 -13.60
C ARG A 8 22.65 -14.10 -14.25
N LYS A 9 22.55 -13.95 -15.58
CA LYS A 9 23.19 -12.84 -16.33
C LYS A 9 22.46 -11.52 -16.08
N GLY A 10 22.60 -10.96 -14.88
CA GLY A 10 22.14 -9.61 -14.53
C GLY A 10 23.32 -8.65 -14.47
N LEU A 11 23.15 -7.44 -15.00
CA LEU A 11 24.10 -6.34 -14.81
C LEU A 11 23.88 -5.75 -13.41
N ASP A 12 24.93 -5.71 -12.59
CA ASP A 12 24.88 -5.07 -11.28
C ASP A 12 24.87 -3.55 -11.45
N ILE A 13 23.71 -2.92 -11.25
CA ILE A 13 23.56 -1.47 -11.41
C ILE A 13 24.03 -0.80 -10.13
N LYS A 14 25.23 -0.19 -10.18
CA LYS A 14 25.79 0.60 -9.07
C LYS A 14 25.05 1.93 -8.93
N LEU A 15 23.89 1.89 -8.28
CA LEU A 15 23.12 3.09 -7.93
C LEU A 15 23.83 3.84 -6.79
N LYS A 16 24.08 5.14 -6.97
CA LYS A 16 24.55 6.03 -5.91
C LYS A 16 23.36 6.37 -4.99
N GLY A 17 23.53 6.21 -3.68
CA GLY A 17 22.47 6.43 -2.68
C GLY A 17 21.91 5.15 -2.06
N THR A 18 22.72 4.08 -1.97
CA THR A 18 22.38 2.89 -1.21
C THR A 18 22.01 3.27 0.22
N ALA A 19 20.82 2.85 0.67
CA ALA A 19 20.38 3.06 2.05
C ALA A 19 21.34 2.34 3.01
N GLU A 20 21.73 3.02 4.07
CA GLU A 20 22.48 2.38 5.16
C GLU A 20 21.57 1.38 5.88
N SER A 21 22.12 0.22 6.26
CA SER A 21 21.39 -0.85 6.94
C SER A 21 21.20 -0.55 8.43
N VAL A 22 20.95 0.71 8.78
CA VAL A 22 20.72 1.18 10.15
C VAL A 22 19.23 1.38 10.33
N LEU A 23 18.69 0.82 11.42
CA LEU A 23 17.29 1.00 11.78
C LEU A 23 17.17 2.25 12.65
N GLU A 24 16.58 3.32 12.10
CA GLU A 24 16.23 4.52 12.85
C GLU A 24 14.74 4.54 13.20
N THR A 25 14.41 5.01 14.41
CA THR A 25 13.02 5.20 14.83
C THR A 25 12.52 6.53 14.29
N LEU A 26 11.67 6.47 13.26
CA LEU A 26 10.99 7.62 12.70
C LEU A 26 9.73 7.98 13.51
N PRO A 27 9.33 9.27 13.52
CA PRO A 27 8.05 9.68 14.11
C PRO A 27 6.88 9.05 13.35
N LEU A 28 5.77 8.80 14.07
CA LEU A 28 4.55 8.27 13.47
C LEU A 28 4.03 9.25 12.40
N PRO A 29 3.70 8.78 11.19
CA PRO A 29 3.15 9.65 10.16
C PRO A 29 1.77 10.18 10.59
N ALA A 30 1.57 11.48 10.45
CA ALA A 30 0.29 12.12 10.81
C ALA A 30 -0.85 11.76 9.84
N VAL A 31 -0.52 11.39 8.60
CA VAL A 31 -1.47 11.05 7.55
C VAL A 31 -1.00 9.79 6.83
N VAL A 32 -1.92 8.86 6.67
CA VAL A 32 -1.73 7.62 5.91
C VAL A 32 -2.79 7.54 4.81
N ALA A 33 -2.43 6.96 3.67
CA ALA A 33 -3.35 6.78 2.56
C ALA A 33 -3.16 5.39 1.95
N LEU A 34 -4.27 4.77 1.55
CA LEU A 34 -4.25 3.60 0.68
C LEU A 34 -4.43 4.07 -0.76
N LYS A 35 -3.54 3.62 -1.64
CA LYS A 35 -3.57 3.99 -3.06
C LYS A 35 -4.08 2.80 -3.89
N PRO A 36 -5.31 2.86 -4.43
CA PRO A 36 -5.86 1.76 -5.21
C PRO A 36 -5.08 1.46 -6.50
N THR A 37 -4.32 2.42 -7.02
CA THR A 37 -3.54 2.25 -8.26
C THR A 37 -2.37 1.29 -8.13
N ASP A 38 -1.91 1.02 -6.91
CA ASP A 38 -0.78 0.11 -6.69
C ASP A 38 -1.23 -1.36 -6.80
N PHE A 39 -2.55 -1.61 -6.82
CA PHE A 39 -3.14 -2.92 -6.98
C PHE A 39 -3.64 -3.12 -8.42
N PRO A 40 -2.97 -3.95 -9.24
CA PRO A 40 -3.41 -4.21 -10.60
C PRO A 40 -4.77 -4.93 -10.61
N GLY A 41 -5.70 -4.50 -11.48
CA GLY A 41 -7.03 -5.09 -11.60
C GLY A 41 -8.02 -4.72 -10.49
N LEU A 42 -7.66 -3.77 -9.62
CA LEU A 42 -8.55 -3.30 -8.56
C LEU A 42 -9.53 -2.25 -9.10
N THR A 43 -10.83 -2.50 -8.94
CA THR A 43 -11.86 -1.47 -9.12
C THR A 43 -12.43 -1.11 -7.76
N PRO A 44 -11.91 -0.04 -7.12
CA PRO A 44 -12.30 0.30 -5.76
C PRO A 44 -13.74 0.81 -5.74
N LYS A 45 -14.55 0.23 -4.86
CA LYS A 45 -15.88 0.73 -4.53
C LYS A 45 -15.90 1.11 -3.06
N MET A 46 -16.19 2.37 -2.79
CA MET A 46 -16.09 2.94 -1.45
C MET A 46 -17.30 2.59 -0.61
N SER A 47 -17.05 2.21 0.64
CA SER A 47 -18.09 1.97 1.65
C SER A 47 -18.30 3.19 2.55
N LEU A 48 -17.33 4.10 2.61
CA LEU A 48 -17.31 5.25 3.52
C LEU A 48 -17.26 6.58 2.77
N LYS A 49 -17.75 7.63 3.43
CA LYS A 49 -17.70 9.02 2.97
C LYS A 49 -16.57 9.79 3.68
N PRO A 50 -16.01 10.84 3.06
CA PRO A 50 -15.07 11.73 3.74
C PRO A 50 -15.72 12.31 5.01
N GLY A 51 -14.96 12.38 6.08
CA GLY A 51 -15.41 12.82 7.41
C GLY A 51 -15.90 11.71 8.34
N ALA A 52 -15.98 10.46 7.89
CA ALA A 52 -16.28 9.32 8.76
C ALA A 52 -15.14 9.05 9.74
N GLU A 53 -15.50 8.73 10.99
CA GLU A 53 -14.58 8.17 11.97
C GLU A 53 -14.41 6.68 11.69
N VAL A 54 -13.16 6.23 11.67
CA VAL A 54 -12.77 4.84 11.41
C VAL A 54 -11.87 4.36 12.54
N LYS A 55 -12.06 3.10 12.94
CA LYS A 55 -11.14 2.38 13.81
C LYS A 55 -10.16 1.57 12.96
N ALA A 56 -9.05 1.16 13.59
CA ALA A 56 -8.16 0.20 12.95
C ALA A 56 -8.94 -1.07 12.63
N GLY A 57 -8.91 -1.50 11.36
CA GLY A 57 -9.67 -2.65 10.86
C GLY A 57 -11.01 -2.34 10.20
N ASP A 58 -11.51 -1.09 10.25
CA ASP A 58 -12.75 -0.74 9.57
C ASP A 58 -12.60 -0.75 8.05
N ALA A 59 -13.65 -1.19 7.35
CA ALA A 59 -13.66 -1.31 5.90
C ALA A 59 -13.73 0.06 5.20
N LEU A 60 -12.68 0.42 4.44
CA LEU A 60 -12.61 1.64 3.66
C LEU A 60 -13.30 1.48 2.29
N PHE A 61 -12.85 0.49 1.53
CA PHE A 61 -13.39 0.16 0.21
C PHE A 61 -13.20 -1.32 -0.09
N TYR A 62 -13.93 -1.83 -1.06
CA TYR A 62 -13.81 -3.21 -1.54
C TYR A 62 -13.59 -3.24 -3.05
N ASN A 63 -13.11 -4.37 -3.57
CA ASN A 63 -13.05 -4.57 -5.01
C ASN A 63 -14.46 -4.88 -5.55
N LYS A 64 -14.94 -4.11 -6.52
CA LYS A 64 -16.24 -4.33 -7.16
C LYS A 64 -16.36 -5.73 -7.77
N TYR A 65 -15.27 -6.27 -8.33
CA TYR A 65 -15.24 -7.59 -8.97
C TYR A 65 -15.05 -8.74 -7.98
N HIS A 66 -14.46 -8.45 -6.82
CA HIS A 66 -14.17 -9.42 -5.76
C HIS A 66 -14.62 -8.87 -4.41
N PRO A 67 -15.91 -9.01 -4.06
CA PRO A 67 -16.45 -8.45 -2.83
C PRO A 67 -15.84 -9.09 -1.57
N GLU A 68 -15.21 -10.27 -1.66
CA GLU A 68 -14.42 -10.84 -0.56
C GLU A 68 -13.17 -10.01 -0.20
N VAL A 69 -12.66 -9.20 -1.13
CA VAL A 69 -11.46 -8.39 -0.90
C VAL A 69 -11.85 -7.02 -0.36
N VAL A 70 -11.75 -6.88 0.96
CA VAL A 70 -12.00 -5.64 1.69
C VAL A 70 -10.68 -5.01 2.12
N PHE A 71 -10.53 -3.73 1.81
CA PHE A 71 -9.39 -2.93 2.25
C PHE A 71 -9.77 -2.19 3.53
N THR A 72 -9.03 -2.45 4.60
CA THR A 72 -9.31 -1.93 5.94
C THR A 72 -8.38 -0.78 6.32
N ALA A 73 -8.80 0.03 7.28
CA ALA A 73 -8.01 1.13 7.79
C ALA A 73 -6.81 0.60 8.62
N PRO A 74 -5.57 1.00 8.30
CA PRO A 74 -4.38 0.58 9.05
C PRO A 74 -4.29 1.25 10.42
N PHE A 75 -4.87 2.44 10.58
CA PHE A 75 -4.92 3.18 11.83
C PHE A 75 -6.32 3.71 12.09
N GLY A 76 -6.67 3.89 13.36
CA GLY A 76 -7.90 4.57 13.75
C GLY A 76 -7.75 6.09 13.61
N GLY A 77 -8.80 6.76 13.14
CA GLY A 77 -8.80 8.21 12.93
C GLY A 77 -10.01 8.67 12.14
N LYS A 78 -9.85 9.78 11.41
CA LYS A 78 -10.89 10.36 10.56
C LYS A 78 -10.46 10.30 9.10
N VAL A 79 -11.38 9.91 8.21
CA VAL A 79 -11.13 9.97 6.77
C VAL A 79 -11.08 11.43 6.34
N SER A 80 -9.88 11.93 6.04
CA SER A 80 -9.64 13.34 5.68
C SER A 80 -10.19 13.66 4.29
N SER A 81 -9.70 12.95 3.28
CA SER A 81 -10.05 13.18 1.89
C SER A 81 -10.08 11.87 1.12
N VAL A 82 -10.96 11.83 0.12
CA VAL A 82 -11.10 10.73 -0.81
C VAL A 82 -10.82 11.29 -2.20
N ASN A 83 -9.59 11.10 -2.67
CA ASN A 83 -9.18 11.61 -3.97
C ASN A 83 -9.50 10.57 -5.04
N LEU A 84 -10.57 10.82 -5.78
CA LEU A 84 -10.85 10.13 -7.04
C LEU A 84 -10.08 10.87 -8.14
N GLY A 85 -9.35 10.14 -8.98
CA GLY A 85 -8.62 10.75 -10.09
C GLY A 85 -9.55 11.46 -11.09
N GLU A 86 -8.95 12.20 -12.03
CA GLU A 86 -9.69 12.77 -13.15
C GLU A 86 -10.36 11.65 -13.97
N ARG A 87 -11.60 11.93 -14.36
CA ARG A 87 -12.50 10.98 -14.98
C ARG A 87 -12.35 10.97 -16.49
#